data_AF-A0A6C0RBR1-F1
#
_entry.id   AF-A0A6C0RBR1-F1
#
_cell.length_a   1.000
_cell.length_b   1.000
_cell.length_c   1.000
_cell.angle_alpha   90.00
_cell.angle_beta   90.00
_cell.angle_gamma   90.00
#
_symmetry.space_group_name_H-M   'P 1'
#
loop_
_entity.id
_entity.type
_entity.pdbx_description
1 polymer ?
#
loop_
_entity_poly.entity_id
_entity_poly.type
_entity_poly.pdbx_seq_one_letter_code
_entity_poly.pdbx_strand_id
1 'polypeptide(L)'
;MKKSLSLLAAAFFMLSLLAFGTDKPTKAKAMPDDVKAVIENSCFGCHNTDSKNEDGKKELDFKKLDSLSKIKMISTYKEIEEVLDENEMPPKSFWKDFLIRH
;
A
#
# COMPACT_ATOMS: atom_id res chain seq x y z
N MET A 1 -18.08 -7.01 -50.39
CA MET A 1 -18.52 -7.81 -49.22
C MET A 1 -17.38 -8.13 -48.25
N LYS A 2 -16.24 -8.67 -48.70
CA LYS A 2 -15.11 -9.03 -47.81
C LYS A 2 -14.44 -7.83 -47.12
N LYS A 3 -14.24 -6.74 -47.86
CA LYS A 3 -13.62 -5.48 -47.38
C LYS A 3 -14.52 -4.71 -46.41
N SER A 4 -15.83 -4.73 -46.65
CA SER A 4 -16.83 -4.09 -45.79
C SER A 4 -17.03 -4.85 -44.47
N LEU A 5 -16.93 -6.17 -44.48
CA LEU A 5 -16.96 -7.00 -43.26
C LEU A 5 -15.71 -6.80 -42.40
N SER A 6 -14.54 -6.67 -43.03
CA SER A 6 -13.27 -6.39 -42.34
C SER A 6 -13.25 -5.00 -41.67
N LEU A 7 -13.81 -3.99 -42.33
CA LEU A 7 -13.94 -2.63 -41.77
C LEU A 7 -14.87 -2.59 -40.55
N LEU A 8 -15.96 -3.37 -40.57
CA LEU A 8 -16.86 -3.50 -39.42
C LEU A 8 -16.20 -4.20 -38.23
N ALA A 9 -15.41 -5.25 -38.49
CA ALA A 9 -14.68 -5.96 -37.44
C ALA A 9 -13.61 -5.08 -36.78
N ALA A 10 -12.89 -4.27 -37.56
CA ALA A 10 -11.89 -3.34 -37.03
C ALA A 10 -12.52 -2.20 -36.21
N ALA A 11 -13.68 -1.69 -36.66
CA ALA A 11 -14.43 -0.67 -35.91
C ALA A 11 -14.98 -1.23 -34.58
N PHE A 12 -15.44 -2.48 -34.57
CA PHE A 12 -15.90 -3.14 -33.36
C PHE A 12 -14.73 -3.37 -32.37
N PHE A 13 -13.56 -3.80 -32.85
CA PHE A 13 -12.37 -3.99 -32.00
C PHE A 13 -11.88 -2.68 -31.36
N MET A 14 -11.89 -1.56 -32.10
CA MET A 14 -11.55 -0.24 -31.55
C MET A 14 -12.59 0.27 -30.53
N LEU A 15 -13.88 -0.03 -30.74
CA LEU A 15 -14.93 0.33 -29.79
C LEU A 15 -14.85 -0.50 -28.50
N SER A 16 -14.45 -1.76 -28.59
CA SER A 16 -14.19 -2.62 -27.42
C SER A 16 -13.08 -2.06 -26.52
N LEU A 17 -12.01 -1.51 -27.11
CA LEU A 17 -10.89 -0.91 -26.36
C LEU A 17 -11.32 0.30 -25.52
N LEU A 18 -12.36 1.02 -25.94
CA LEU A 18 -12.94 2.14 -25.18
C LEU A 18 -13.87 1.66 -24.04
N ALA A 19 -14.44 0.46 -24.15
CA ALA A 19 -15.28 -0.14 -23.12
C ALA A 19 -14.49 -0.75 -21.95
N PHE A 20 -13.19 -1.06 -22.13
CA PHE A 20 -12.26 -1.33 -21.03
C PHE A 20 -11.80 -0.02 -20.36
N GLY A 21 -12.75 0.88 -20.12
CA GLY A 21 -12.54 2.11 -19.37
C GLY A 21 -12.43 1.79 -17.89
N THR A 22 -11.20 1.83 -17.39
CA THR A 22 -10.80 2.12 -16.01
C THR A 22 -11.87 1.88 -14.96
N ASP A 23 -11.87 0.69 -14.34
CA ASP A 23 -12.47 0.53 -13.02
C ASP A 23 -11.88 1.63 -12.12
N LYS A 24 -12.68 2.66 -11.82
CA LYS A 24 -12.29 3.67 -10.84
C LYS A 24 -11.96 2.88 -9.58
N PRO A 25 -10.74 3.01 -9.02
CA PRO A 25 -10.44 2.35 -7.77
C PRO A 25 -11.42 2.90 -6.75
N THR A 26 -12.42 2.08 -6.39
CA THR A 26 -13.22 2.28 -5.20
C THR A 26 -12.20 2.47 -4.09
N LYS A 27 -12.17 3.65 -3.45
CA LYS A 27 -11.29 3.92 -2.30
C LYS A 27 -11.30 2.67 -1.43
N ALA A 28 -10.11 2.11 -1.18
CA ALA A 28 -10.00 0.97 -0.29
C ALA A 28 -10.73 1.30 1.01
N LYS A 29 -11.41 0.31 1.60
CA LYS A 29 -12.06 0.51 2.89
C LYS A 29 -10.99 1.00 3.86
N ALA A 30 -11.25 2.13 4.51
CA ALA A 30 -10.33 2.71 5.47
C ALA A 30 -10.01 1.69 6.58
N MET A 31 -8.77 1.72 7.06
CA MET A 31 -8.34 0.88 8.18
C MET A 31 -9.27 1.06 9.38
N PRO A 32 -9.66 -0.03 10.07
CA PRO A 32 -10.43 0.06 11.32
C PRO A 32 -9.74 0.94 12.37
N ASP A 33 -10.52 1.67 13.16
CA ASP A 33 -10.00 2.65 14.13
C ASP A 33 -9.15 2.00 15.23
N ASP A 34 -9.50 0.79 15.65
CA ASP A 34 -8.74 -0.01 16.64
C ASP A 34 -7.36 -0.41 16.10
N VAL A 35 -7.30 -0.89 14.86
CA VAL A 35 -6.03 -1.21 14.20
C VAL A 35 -5.19 0.04 14.02
N LYS A 36 -5.81 1.15 13.61
CA LYS A 36 -5.12 2.43 13.45
C LYS A 36 -4.49 2.90 14.76
N ALA A 37 -5.20 2.76 15.88
CA ALA A 37 -4.69 3.13 17.20
C ALA A 37 -3.45 2.29 17.60
N VAL A 38 -3.43 0.99 17.27
CA VAL A 38 -2.24 0.15 17.50
C VAL A 38 -1.06 0.65 16.68
N ILE A 39 -1.26 0.94 15.39
CA ILE A 39 -0.18 1.42 14.51
C ILE A 39 0.34 2.78 14.99
N GLU A 40 -0.54 3.70 15.39
CA GLU A 40 -0.17 5.01 15.93
C GLU A 40 0.67 4.90 17.21
N ASN A 41 0.37 3.93 18.08
CA ASN A 41 1.09 3.76 19.34
C ASN A 41 2.40 2.98 19.20
N SER A 42 2.47 2.04 18.25
CA SER A 42 3.58 1.07 18.18
C SER A 42 4.51 1.28 16.99
N CYS A 43 4.02 1.82 15.87
CA CYS A 43 4.77 1.86 14.61
C CYS A 43 5.10 3.28 14.15
N PHE A 44 4.24 4.25 14.48
CA PHE A 44 4.39 5.64 14.01
C PHE A 44 5.66 6.32 14.51
N GLY A 45 6.30 5.85 15.59
CA GLY A 45 7.55 6.43 16.07
C GLY A 45 8.66 6.47 15.00
N CYS A 46 8.66 5.55 14.04
CA CYS A 46 9.64 5.47 12.96
C CYS A 46 9.01 5.54 11.55
N HIS A 47 7.81 5.00 11.35
CA HIS A 47 7.20 4.78 10.02
C HIS A 47 6.17 5.86 9.64
N ASN A 48 6.57 7.13 9.63
CA ASN A 48 5.69 8.22 9.23
C ASN A 48 6.44 9.37 8.54
N THR A 49 5.75 10.20 7.77
CA THR A 49 6.34 11.33 7.01
C THR A 49 7.19 12.28 7.86
N ASP A 50 6.83 12.49 9.13
CA ASP A 50 7.49 13.44 10.03
C ASP A 50 8.61 12.79 10.86
N SER A 51 8.82 11.48 10.70
CA SER A 51 9.88 10.73 11.38
C SER A 51 11.27 11.20 10.96
N LYS A 52 12.16 11.29 11.95
CA LYS A 52 13.60 11.50 11.77
C LYS A 52 14.34 10.21 11.37
N ASN A 53 13.68 9.05 11.45
CA ASN A 53 14.22 7.78 10.98
C ASN A 53 13.97 7.68 9.48
N GLU A 54 14.98 8.07 8.68
CA GLU A 54 14.88 8.09 7.22
C GLU A 54 14.67 6.70 6.63
N ASP A 55 15.34 5.67 7.18
CA ASP A 55 15.19 4.29 6.69
C ASP A 55 13.77 3.78 6.94
N GLY A 56 13.26 3.95 8.17
CA GLY A 56 11.89 3.54 8.52
C GLY A 56 10.83 4.23 7.67
N LYS A 57 10.89 5.57 7.54
CA LYS A 57 9.96 6.35 6.71
C LYS A 57 10.04 5.99 5.22
N LYS A 58 11.23 5.68 4.71
CA LYS A 58 11.43 5.33 3.30
C LYS A 58 10.86 3.96 2.98
N GLU A 59 11.03 3.00 3.88
CA GLU A 59 10.49 1.64 3.70
C GLU A 59 8.97 1.64 3.83
N LEU A 60 8.44 2.31 4.85
CA LEU A 60 7.00 2.39 5.08
C LEU A 60 6.63 3.72 5.75
N ASP A 61 5.69 4.44 5.11
CA ASP A 61 5.09 5.66 5.64
C ASP A 61 3.58 5.45 5.78
N PHE A 62 3.13 5.21 7.02
CA PHE A 62 1.72 4.93 7.29
C PHE A 62 0.78 6.09 6.90
N LYS A 63 1.27 7.34 6.84
CA LYS A 63 0.44 8.47 6.36
C LYS A 63 0.13 8.39 4.86
N LYS A 64 0.93 7.63 4.10
CA LYS A 64 0.78 7.46 2.65
C LYS A 64 0.17 6.12 2.28
N LEU A 65 -0.10 5.23 3.24
CA LEU A 65 -0.62 3.88 2.98
C LEU A 65 -1.91 3.91 2.16
N ASP A 66 -2.86 4.79 2.51
CA ASP A 66 -4.14 4.95 1.81
C ASP A 66 -4.01 5.56 0.40
N SER A 67 -2.84 6.10 0.06
CA SER A 67 -2.56 6.61 -1.29
C SER A 67 -2.04 5.53 -2.25
N LEU A 68 -1.70 4.34 -1.73
CA LEU A 68 -1.23 3.23 -2.54
C LEU A 68 -2.37 2.57 -3.31
N SER A 69 -2.03 1.83 -4.38
CA SER A 69 -3.01 0.96 -5.04
C SER A 69 -3.41 -0.19 -4.12
N LYS A 70 -4.61 -0.75 -4.30
CA LYS A 70 -5.10 -1.89 -3.50
C LYS A 70 -4.10 -3.06 -3.45
N ILE A 71 -3.48 -3.40 -4.57
CA ILE A 71 -2.50 -4.49 -4.66
C ILE A 71 -1.26 -4.16 -3.82
N LYS A 72 -0.77 -2.92 -3.90
CA LYS A 72 0.37 -2.47 -3.09
C LYS A 72 0.04 -2.45 -1.59
N MET A 73 -1.16 -2.01 -1.22
CA MET A 73 -1.60 -2.08 0.17
C MET A 73 -1.59 -3.53 0.69
N ILE A 74 -2.12 -4.48 -0.09
CA ILE A 74 -2.13 -5.90 0.29
C ILE A 74 -0.72 -6.45 0.44
N SER A 75 0.19 -6.15 -0.49
CA SER A 75 1.59 -6.60 -0.37
C SER A 75 2.27 -5.98 0.85
N THR A 76 2.05 -4.69 1.11
CA THR A 76 2.59 -4.02 2.30
C THR A 76 2.05 -4.62 3.59
N TYR A 77 0.76 -4.95 3.68
CA TYR A 77 0.22 -5.63 4.87
C TYR A 77 0.83 -7.01 5.09
N LYS A 78 1.08 -7.75 4.00
CA LYS A 78 1.75 -9.05 4.06
C LYS A 78 3.20 -8.92 4.53
N GLU A 79 3.94 -7.93 4.02
CA GLU A 79 5.31 -7.66 4.48
C GLU A 79 5.32 -7.27 5.97
N ILE A 80 4.36 -6.47 6.43
CA ILE A 80 4.21 -6.14 7.86
C ILE A 80 3.96 -7.40 8.70
N GLU A 81 3.09 -8.31 8.25
CA GLU A 81 2.83 -9.59 8.92
C GLU A 81 4.12 -10.43 9.03
N GLU A 82 4.85 -10.58 7.92
CA GLU A 82 6.09 -11.37 7.86
C GLU A 82 7.15 -10.85 8.84
N VAL A 83 7.44 -9.53 8.84
CA VAL A 83 8.47 -8.97 9.73
C VAL A 83 8.08 -8.99 11.21
N LEU A 84 6.78 -9.00 11.52
CA LEU A 84 6.28 -9.14 12.88
C LEU A 84 6.39 -10.59 13.35
N ASP A 85 6.01 -11.55 12.52
CA ASP A 85 6.14 -12.99 12.82
C ASP A 85 7.60 -13.41 13.00
N GLU A 86 8.50 -12.84 12.19
CA GLU A 86 9.94 -13.05 12.30
C GLU A 86 10.60 -12.25 13.44
N ASN A 87 9.82 -11.45 14.18
CA ASN A 87 10.31 -10.59 15.27
C ASN A 87 11.43 -9.64 14.84
N GLU A 88 11.45 -9.22 13.57
CA GLU A 88 12.44 -8.26 13.05
C GLU A 88 12.14 -6.83 13.49
N MET A 89 10.87 -6.53 13.73
CA MET A 89 10.39 -5.24 14.21
C MET A 89 9.84 -5.33 15.63
N PRO A 90 10.17 -4.38 16.52
CA PRO A 90 11.13 -3.28 16.34
C PRO A 90 12.59 -3.77 16.26
N PRO A 91 13.48 -3.04 15.55
CA PRO A 91 14.86 -3.44 15.39
C PRO A 91 15.60 -3.47 16.74
N LYS A 92 16.64 -4.31 16.87
CA LYS A 92 17.43 -4.44 18.11
C LYS A 92 17.97 -3.11 18.66
N SER A 93 18.26 -2.14 17.79
CA SER A 93 18.69 -0.79 18.18
C SER A 93 17.61 -0.02 18.94
N PHE A 94 16.34 -0.16 18.54
CA PHE A 94 15.20 0.46 19.24
C PHE A 94 15.16 0.02 20.70
N TRP A 95 15.32 -1.27 20.96
CA TRP A 95 15.31 -1.83 22.31
C TRP A 95 16.45 -1.33 23.17
N LYS A 96 17.66 -1.21 22.61
CA LYS A 96 18.81 -0.63 23.33
C LYS A 96 18.51 0.79 23.77
N ASP A 97 17.98 1.61 22.87
CA ASP A 97 17.67 3.00 23.18
C ASP A 97 16.49 3.14 24.15
N PHE A 98 15.49 2.26 24.07
CA PHE A 98 14.34 2.24 24.95
C PHE A 98 14.76 1.93 26.40
N LEU A 99 15.59 0.90 26.59
CA LEU A 99 16.11 0.48 27.90
C LEU A 99 17.09 1.48 28.53
N ILE A 100 17.73 2.35 27.74
CA ILE A 100 18.61 3.42 28.27
C ILE A 100 17.78 4.61 28.76
N ARG A 101 16.64 4.86 28.11
CA ARG A 101 15.82 6.05 28.38
C ARG A 101 14.79 5.85 29.48
N HIS A 102 14.49 4.61 29.88
CA HIS A 102 13.48 4.23 30.87
C HIS A 102 14.08 3.20 31.84
#